data_AF-A0A9Q4CWD6-F1
#
_entry.id   AF-A0A9Q4CWD6-F1
#
_cell.length_a   1.000
_cell.length_b   1.000
_cell.length_c   1.000
_cell.angle_alpha   90.00
_cell.angle_beta   90.00
_cell.angle_gamma   90.00
#
_symmetry.space_group_name_H-M   'P 1'
#
loop_
_entity.id
_entity.type
_entity.pdbx_description
1 polymer ?
#
loop_
_entity_poly.entity_id
_entity_poly.type
_entity_poly.pdbx_seq_one_letter_code
_entity_poly.pdbx_strand_id
1 'polypeptide(L)'
;MPRSSVALQFRAEAYDHPDGSVDAGTVMTWIDKTAYAAAASWSGGDVVGSYVGNMHFANPVPVETRVIVEARVVHTGRTSVHVQTRVVLPDTRDQHGKAVVCTECVMVYVAVDSAGVPVPVRPWEPSTPEELERARLARVRGTIRREVEEAMVSVPAPEGELTAETVVLRFVANTREVYPGEKVQAGAVMRWIDEAANVCASRWSGLPVVAVFAGGVRFYQPVRVGDLVEIEARLVHTSARSMHVSIRARAGDRREREPRLIAHGLTVMVSTGTNGKAVPVKQWRAVTEQDQSLERRALELVGLRNKASHEWAGG
;
A
#
# COMPACT_ATOMS: atom_id res chain seq x y z
N MET A 1 -27.93 12.81 4.97
CA MET A 1 -26.80 12.95 4.02
C MET A 1 -25.73 11.93 4.41
N PRO A 2 -25.24 11.08 3.48
CA PRO A 2 -24.10 10.21 3.77
C PRO A 2 -22.88 11.04 4.14
N ARG A 3 -22.06 10.55 5.08
CA ARG A 3 -20.83 11.24 5.48
C ARG A 3 -19.78 11.08 4.39
N SER A 4 -19.29 12.19 3.83
CA SER A 4 -18.17 12.20 2.90
C SER A 4 -16.81 12.10 3.61
N SER A 5 -16.80 12.16 4.95
CA SER A 5 -15.59 12.08 5.75
C SER A 5 -15.77 11.23 7.00
N VAL A 6 -14.71 10.52 7.37
CA VAL A 6 -14.59 9.71 8.59
C VAL A 6 -13.21 9.98 9.18
N ALA A 7 -13.12 10.04 10.51
CA ALA A 7 -11.84 10.02 11.20
C ALA A 7 -11.89 8.92 12.27
N LEU A 8 -10.89 8.05 12.28
CA LEU A 8 -10.73 7.03 13.31
C LEU A 8 -9.46 7.33 14.10
N GLN A 9 -9.54 7.11 15.41
CA GLN A 9 -8.40 7.22 16.30
C GLN A 9 -7.89 5.82 16.64
N PHE A 10 -6.57 5.67 16.59
CA PHE A 10 -5.86 4.45 16.95
C PHE A 10 -4.83 4.78 18.03
N ARG A 11 -4.47 3.75 18.80
CA ARG A 11 -3.30 3.78 19.67
C ARG A 11 -2.29 2.78 19.12
N ALA A 12 -1.05 3.22 19.00
CA ALA A 12 0.06 2.42 18.52
C ALA A 12 0.56 1.44 19.59
N GLU A 13 -0.19 0.38 19.89
CA GLU A 13 0.10 -0.52 21.03
C GLU A 13 1.11 -1.64 20.71
N ALA A 14 1.59 -1.74 19.47
CA ALA A 14 2.42 -2.85 19.02
C ALA A 14 3.90 -2.43 18.85
N TYR A 15 4.80 -3.09 19.58
CA TYR A 15 6.25 -2.98 19.38
C TYR A 15 6.66 -3.83 18.18
N ASP A 16 6.42 -3.28 16.99
CA ASP A 16 6.64 -4.01 15.75
C ASP A 16 8.11 -3.91 15.29
N HIS A 17 8.79 -2.79 15.58
CA HIS A 17 10.18 -2.57 15.16
C HIS A 17 11.13 -2.21 16.33
N PRO A 18 12.41 -2.68 16.34
CA PRO A 18 13.37 -2.43 17.42
C PRO A 18 13.67 -0.95 17.70
N ASP A 19 13.37 -0.04 16.78
CA ASP A 19 13.55 1.41 16.96
C ASP A 19 12.36 2.10 17.66
N GLY A 20 11.34 1.33 18.07
CA GLY A 20 10.15 1.85 18.73
C GLY A 20 9.16 2.51 17.77
N SER A 21 9.22 2.20 16.48
CA SER A 21 8.20 2.56 15.50
C SER A 21 7.25 1.42 15.18
N VAL A 22 6.08 1.80 14.67
CA VAL A 22 5.04 0.89 14.17
C VAL A 22 5.33 0.52 12.73
N ASP A 23 5.15 -0.76 12.39
CA ASP A 23 5.35 -1.26 11.03
C ASP A 23 4.38 -0.61 10.04
N ALA A 24 4.86 -0.42 8.80
CA ALA A 24 4.06 0.15 7.73
C ALA A 24 2.79 -0.68 7.46
N GLY A 25 2.86 -2.02 7.56
CA GLY A 25 1.70 -2.91 7.47
C GLY A 25 0.58 -2.58 8.46
N THR A 26 0.92 -2.22 9.70
CA THR A 26 -0.03 -1.78 10.72
C THR A 26 -0.66 -0.44 10.34
N VAL A 27 0.16 0.53 9.90
CA VAL A 27 -0.33 1.84 9.43
C VAL A 27 -1.27 1.68 8.22
N MET A 28 -0.92 0.82 7.26
CA MET A 28 -1.74 0.52 6.08
C MET A 28 -3.08 -0.12 6.46
N THR A 29 -3.12 -0.92 7.52
CA THR A 29 -4.35 -1.51 8.05
C THR A 29 -5.27 -0.44 8.64
N TRP A 30 -4.74 0.55 9.36
CA TRP A 30 -5.53 1.67 9.87
C TRP A 30 -6.08 2.55 8.76
N ILE A 31 -5.27 2.79 7.71
CA ILE A 31 -5.68 3.49 6.50
C ILE A 31 -6.87 2.78 5.85
N ASP A 32 -6.77 1.46 5.61
CA ASP A 32 -7.85 0.69 4.98
C ASP A 32 -9.14 0.71 5.81
N LYS A 33 -9.06 0.49 7.13
CA LYS A 33 -10.25 0.52 8.01
C LYS A 33 -11.00 1.85 7.94
N THR A 34 -10.25 2.94 7.98
CA THR A 34 -10.82 4.30 7.96
C THR A 34 -11.38 4.64 6.59
N ALA A 35 -10.67 4.27 5.52
CA ALA A 35 -11.08 4.54 4.15
C ALA A 35 -12.28 3.68 3.73
N TYR A 36 -12.31 2.40 4.13
CA TYR A 36 -13.47 1.53 3.99
C TYR A 36 -14.71 2.15 4.65
N ALA A 37 -14.59 2.62 5.89
CA ALA A 37 -15.72 3.23 6.59
C ALA A 37 -16.29 4.45 5.84
N ALA A 38 -15.42 5.30 5.28
CA ALA A 38 -15.84 6.43 4.44
C ALA A 38 -16.51 5.97 3.13
N ALA A 39 -15.91 5.00 2.43
CA ALA A 39 -16.43 4.49 1.17
C ALA A 39 -17.76 3.72 1.31
N ALA A 40 -17.87 2.86 2.33
CA ALA A 40 -19.10 2.14 2.66
C ALA A 40 -20.20 3.12 3.08
N SER A 41 -19.88 4.12 3.91
CA SER A 41 -20.85 5.14 4.30
C SER A 41 -21.34 5.98 3.12
N TRP A 42 -20.50 6.24 2.12
CA TRP A 42 -20.88 7.00 0.92
C TRP A 42 -21.71 6.17 -0.06
N SER A 43 -21.30 4.92 -0.29
CA SER A 43 -21.98 4.00 -1.22
C SER A 43 -23.31 3.50 -0.69
N GLY A 44 -23.50 3.48 0.63
CA GLY A 44 -24.71 2.94 1.27
C GLY A 44 -24.75 1.42 1.31
N GLY A 45 -23.61 0.75 1.09
CA GLY A 45 -23.48 -0.70 1.07
C GLY A 45 -22.03 -1.18 1.20
N ASP A 46 -21.81 -2.45 0.90
CA ASP A 46 -20.49 -3.04 0.97
C ASP A 46 -19.60 -2.56 -0.18
N VAL A 47 -18.32 -2.39 0.13
CA VAL A 47 -17.30 -2.01 -0.84
C VAL A 47 -16.09 -2.93 -0.73
N VAL A 48 -15.37 -3.13 -1.83
CA VAL A 48 -14.13 -3.90 -1.82
C VAL A 48 -12.98 -3.05 -2.30
N GLY A 49 -11.81 -3.18 -1.64
CA GLY A 49 -10.59 -2.49 -2.06
C GLY A 49 -10.18 -2.93 -3.46
N SER A 50 -9.92 -1.97 -4.35
CA SER A 50 -9.48 -2.23 -5.72
C SER A 50 -8.07 -1.74 -5.97
N TYR A 51 -7.67 -0.63 -5.36
CA TYR A 51 -6.36 -0.04 -5.55
C TYR A 51 -5.90 0.75 -4.32
N VAL A 52 -4.59 0.70 -4.10
CA VAL A 52 -3.86 1.43 -3.06
C VAL A 52 -2.87 2.35 -3.76
N GLY A 53 -3.05 3.65 -3.53
CA GLY A 53 -2.13 4.67 -4.01
C GLY A 53 -0.74 4.58 -3.38
N ASN A 54 0.15 5.39 -3.90
CA ASN A 54 1.50 5.54 -3.39
C ASN A 54 1.48 6.11 -1.96
N MET A 55 2.08 5.38 -1.02
CA MET A 55 2.28 5.80 0.36
C MET A 55 3.76 6.04 0.59
N HIS A 56 4.09 7.26 1.01
CA HIS A 56 5.42 7.60 1.52
C HIS A 56 5.33 7.71 3.04
N PHE A 57 6.12 6.93 3.75
CA PHE A 57 6.19 6.97 5.22
C PHE A 57 7.24 8.01 5.62
N ALA A 58 6.90 9.28 5.44
CA ALA A 58 7.83 10.39 5.63
C ALA A 58 8.20 10.59 7.10
N ASN A 59 7.25 10.33 8.01
CA ASN A 59 7.47 10.37 9.44
C ASN A 59 7.03 9.03 10.05
N PRO A 60 7.94 8.26 10.68
CA PRO A 60 7.60 7.04 11.40
C PRO A 60 6.54 7.33 12.47
N VAL A 61 5.68 6.35 12.74
CA VAL A 61 4.70 6.41 13.83
C VAL A 61 5.36 5.78 15.06
N PRO A 62 5.63 6.51 16.15
CA PRO A 62 6.14 5.90 17.36
C PRO A 62 5.08 5.05 18.05
N VAL A 63 5.52 3.99 18.73
CA VAL A 63 4.66 3.22 19.63
C VAL A 63 4.11 4.09 20.76
N GLU A 64 3.03 3.63 21.39
CA GLU A 64 2.30 4.30 22.47
C GLU A 64 1.80 5.71 22.12
N THR A 65 1.81 6.07 20.84
CA THR A 65 1.35 7.37 20.36
C THR A 65 -0.09 7.29 19.86
N ARG A 66 -0.84 8.37 20.10
CA ARG A 66 -2.17 8.55 19.53
C ARG A 66 -2.06 8.89 18.06
N VAL A 67 -2.79 8.18 17.22
CA VAL A 67 -2.81 8.37 15.76
C VAL A 67 -4.23 8.67 15.31
N ILE A 68 -4.39 9.66 14.43
CA ILE A 68 -5.67 9.93 13.77
C ILE A 68 -5.49 9.63 12.28
N VAL A 69 -6.33 8.75 11.76
CA VAL A 69 -6.47 8.57 10.32
C VAL A 69 -7.72 9.30 9.87
N GLU A 70 -7.53 10.29 9.01
CA GLU A 70 -8.61 11.04 8.38
C GLU A 70 -8.86 10.45 6.98
N ALA A 71 -10.11 10.14 6.65
CA ALA A 71 -10.52 9.63 5.35
C ALA A 71 -11.64 10.50 4.77
N ARG A 72 -11.55 10.86 3.48
CA ARG A 72 -12.54 11.70 2.80
C ARG A 72 -12.76 11.24 1.36
N VAL A 73 -14.01 11.18 0.93
CA VAL A 73 -14.37 10.96 -0.48
C VAL A 73 -13.93 12.18 -1.28
N VAL A 74 -13.13 11.94 -2.32
CA VAL A 74 -12.57 12.99 -3.20
C VAL A 74 -12.98 12.82 -4.66
N HIS A 75 -13.53 11.66 -5.02
CA HIS A 75 -14.07 11.39 -6.35
C HIS A 75 -14.93 10.12 -6.33
N THR A 76 -15.93 10.05 -7.21
CA THR A 76 -16.68 8.82 -7.50
C THR A 76 -16.72 8.57 -9.00
N GLY A 77 -16.45 7.32 -9.40
CA GLY A 77 -16.77 6.84 -10.74
C GLY A 77 -18.19 6.28 -10.82
N ARG A 78 -18.46 5.41 -11.80
CA ARG A 78 -19.76 4.72 -11.91
C ARG A 78 -20.05 3.83 -10.71
N THR A 79 -19.08 3.00 -10.33
CA THR A 79 -19.19 2.03 -9.22
C THR A 79 -18.07 2.21 -8.18
N SER A 80 -17.15 3.15 -8.40
CA SER A 80 -15.96 3.32 -7.57
C SER A 80 -16.04 4.56 -6.70
N VAL A 81 -15.48 4.46 -5.49
CA VAL A 81 -15.33 5.56 -4.53
C VAL A 81 -13.84 5.74 -4.25
N HIS A 82 -13.33 6.95 -4.48
CA HIS A 82 -11.93 7.31 -4.28
C HIS A 82 -11.85 8.11 -2.98
N VAL A 83 -11.03 7.61 -2.07
CA VAL A 83 -10.93 8.12 -0.71
C VAL A 83 -9.51 8.59 -0.46
N GLN A 84 -9.33 9.87 -0.23
CA GLN A 84 -8.06 10.42 0.25
C GLN A 84 -7.95 10.10 1.74
N THR A 85 -6.77 9.63 2.16
CA THR A 85 -6.47 9.38 3.56
C THR A 85 -5.22 10.11 4.00
N ARG A 86 -5.23 10.58 5.25
CA ARG A 86 -4.09 11.22 5.91
C ARG A 86 -3.89 10.62 7.29
N VAL A 87 -2.67 10.17 7.58
CA VAL A 87 -2.28 9.68 8.91
C VAL A 87 -1.58 10.81 9.66
N VAL A 88 -2.14 11.20 10.79
CA VAL A 88 -1.72 12.37 11.56
C VAL A 88 -1.35 11.97 12.98
N LEU A 89 -0.24 12.52 13.48
CA LEU A 89 0.10 12.52 14.90
C LEU A 89 -0.40 13.84 15.51
N PRO A 90 -1.57 13.86 16.16
CA PRO A 90 -2.22 15.09 16.61
C PRO A 90 -1.44 15.80 17.73
N ASP A 91 -0.58 15.07 18.45
CA ASP A 91 0.15 15.57 19.61
C ASP A 91 1.64 15.87 19.29
N THR A 92 2.11 15.49 18.10
CA THR A 92 3.47 15.80 17.61
C THR A 92 3.44 17.04 16.74
N ARG A 93 4.47 17.89 16.84
CA ARG A 93 4.55 19.16 16.09
C ARG A 93 5.73 19.12 15.12
N ASP A 94 5.51 19.58 13.90
CA ASP A 94 6.56 19.81 12.92
C ASP A 94 7.33 21.12 13.20
N GLN A 95 8.32 21.43 12.36
CA GLN A 95 9.13 22.65 12.46
C GLN A 95 8.33 23.96 12.37
N HIS A 96 7.06 23.91 11.93
CA HIS A 96 6.16 25.05 11.82
C HIS A 96 5.05 25.01 12.89
N GLY A 97 5.12 24.10 13.87
CA GLY A 97 4.12 23.96 14.92
C GLY A 97 2.81 23.30 14.46
N LYS A 98 2.76 22.65 13.30
CA LYS A 98 1.58 21.90 12.81
C LYS A 98 1.64 20.44 13.22
N ALA A 99 0.48 19.79 13.32
CA ALA A 99 0.43 18.35 13.56
C ALA A 99 1.17 17.58 12.46
N VAL A 100 2.02 16.62 12.85
CA VAL A 100 2.84 15.86 11.91
C VAL A 100 1.98 14.92 11.06
N VAL A 101 2.25 14.88 9.76
CA VAL A 101 1.65 13.94 8.80
C VAL A 101 2.62 12.81 8.54
N CYS A 102 2.24 11.59 8.88
CA CYS A 102 3.07 10.42 8.62
C CYS A 102 3.03 10.01 7.16
N THR A 103 1.83 9.95 6.59
CA THR A 103 1.61 9.61 5.19
C THR A 103 0.26 10.11 4.70
N GLU A 104 0.15 10.30 3.39
CA GLU A 104 -1.09 10.58 2.67
C GLU A 104 -1.16 9.69 1.43
N CYS A 105 -2.33 9.15 1.13
CA CYS A 105 -2.56 8.36 -0.08
C CYS A 105 -4.02 8.41 -0.53
N VAL A 106 -4.31 7.78 -1.67
CA VAL A 106 -5.68 7.57 -2.15
C VAL A 106 -5.96 6.07 -2.19
N MET A 107 -7.05 5.67 -1.54
CA MET A 107 -7.61 4.33 -1.62
C MET A 107 -8.78 4.34 -2.59
N VAL A 108 -8.89 3.32 -3.44
CA VAL A 108 -10.04 3.19 -4.35
C VAL A 108 -10.80 1.91 -4.02
N TYR A 109 -12.09 2.08 -3.74
CA TYR A 109 -13.02 1.00 -3.48
C TYR A 109 -14.03 0.87 -4.61
N VAL A 110 -14.57 -0.32 -4.79
CA VAL A 110 -15.70 -0.61 -5.69
C VAL A 110 -16.88 -1.05 -4.84
N ALA A 111 -18.03 -0.39 -4.99
CA ALA A 111 -19.26 -0.82 -4.35
C ALA A 111 -19.78 -2.10 -4.99
N VAL A 112 -20.24 -3.05 -4.17
CA VAL A 112 -20.68 -4.36 -4.62
C VAL A 112 -21.98 -4.79 -3.93
N ASP A 113 -22.75 -5.65 -4.59
CA ASP A 113 -23.88 -6.35 -3.97
C ASP A 113 -23.42 -7.56 -3.13
N SER A 114 -24.38 -8.31 -2.56
CA SER A 114 -24.11 -9.52 -1.78
C SER A 114 -23.45 -10.66 -2.58
N ALA A 115 -23.59 -10.67 -3.90
CA ALA A 115 -22.90 -11.60 -4.79
C ALA A 115 -21.48 -11.12 -5.15
N GLY A 116 -21.12 -9.88 -4.82
CA GLY A 116 -19.84 -9.27 -5.17
C GLY A 116 -19.83 -8.57 -6.53
N VAL A 117 -20.99 -8.37 -7.16
CA VAL A 117 -21.11 -7.70 -8.47
C VAL A 117 -21.06 -6.18 -8.26
N PRO A 118 -20.28 -5.43 -9.06
CA PRO A 118 -20.19 -3.97 -8.93
C PRO A 118 -21.54 -3.26 -9.12
N VAL A 119 -21.91 -2.40 -8.16
CA VAL A 119 -23.15 -1.61 -8.19
C VAL A 119 -22.87 -0.11 -8.34
N PRO A 120 -23.78 0.67 -8.98
CA PRO A 120 -23.61 2.11 -9.09
C PRO A 120 -23.56 2.81 -7.73
N VAL A 121 -22.73 3.85 -7.63
CA VAL A 121 -22.63 4.70 -6.43
C VAL A 121 -23.22 6.08 -6.68
N ARG A 122 -23.68 6.75 -5.62
CA ARG A 122 -24.08 8.15 -5.69
C ARG A 122 -22.91 9.02 -6.15
N PRO A 123 -23.07 9.88 -7.18
CA PRO A 123 -22.04 10.84 -7.56
C PRO A 123 -21.68 11.78 -6.41
N TRP A 124 -20.39 11.95 -6.16
CA TRP A 124 -19.84 12.97 -5.29
C TRP A 124 -19.51 14.22 -6.12
N GLU A 125 -20.09 15.35 -5.72
CA GLU A 125 -19.89 16.65 -6.36
C GLU A 125 -19.16 17.59 -5.39
N PRO A 126 -17.99 18.11 -5.78
CA PRO A 126 -17.27 19.10 -4.98
C PRO A 126 -18.03 20.43 -4.97
N SER A 127 -18.16 21.05 -3.80
CA SER A 127 -18.89 22.30 -3.61
C SER A 127 -18.01 23.47 -3.19
N THR A 128 -16.87 23.19 -2.57
CA THR A 128 -15.92 24.20 -2.09
C THR A 128 -14.65 24.26 -2.95
N PRO A 129 -13.90 25.37 -2.94
CA PRO A 129 -12.61 25.47 -3.65
C PRO A 129 -11.63 24.35 -3.28
N GLU A 130 -11.56 23.98 -2.00
CA GLU A 130 -10.70 22.87 -1.57
C GLU A 130 -11.17 21.50 -2.09
N GLU A 131 -12.48 21.27 -2.14
CA GLU A 131 -13.03 20.03 -2.69
C GLU A 131 -12.80 19.96 -4.20
N LEU A 132 -12.93 21.08 -4.92
CA LEU A 132 -12.63 21.17 -6.34
C LEU A 132 -11.16 20.82 -6.60
N GLU A 133 -10.24 21.35 -5.80
CA GLU A 133 -8.83 21.05 -5.93
C GLU A 133 -8.52 19.58 -5.60
N ARG A 134 -9.10 19.05 -4.51
CA ARG A 134 -8.98 17.60 -4.19
C ARG A 134 -9.53 16.71 -5.31
N ALA A 135 -10.65 17.10 -5.92
CA ALA A 135 -11.24 16.38 -7.05
C ALA A 135 -10.33 16.39 -8.27
N ARG A 136 -9.72 17.54 -8.58
CA ARG A 136 -8.74 17.70 -9.66
C ARG A 136 -7.53 16.80 -9.42
N LEU A 137 -6.95 16.85 -8.21
CA LEU A 137 -5.82 16.02 -7.81
C LEU A 137 -6.16 14.52 -7.88
N ALA A 138 -7.34 14.10 -7.43
CA ALA A 138 -7.79 12.71 -7.52
C ALA A 138 -7.89 12.22 -8.97
N ARG A 139 -8.39 13.05 -9.90
CA ARG A 139 -8.48 12.72 -11.33
C ARG A 139 -7.11 12.59 -11.98
N VAL A 140 -6.19 13.51 -11.68
CA VAL A 140 -4.79 13.46 -12.16
C VAL A 140 -4.09 12.20 -11.65
N ARG A 141 -4.21 11.92 -10.34
CA ARG A 141 -3.70 10.68 -9.72
C ARG A 141 -4.28 9.42 -10.40
N GLY A 142 -5.53 9.47 -10.86
CA GLY A 142 -6.17 8.38 -11.60
C GLY A 142 -5.54 8.05 -12.96
N THR A 143 -4.94 9.03 -13.65
CA THR A 143 -4.23 8.80 -14.93
C THR A 143 -2.89 8.13 -14.69
N ILE A 144 -2.08 8.67 -13.79
CA ILE A 144 -0.79 8.11 -13.39
C ILE A 144 -0.96 6.69 -12.83
N ARG A 145 -2.04 6.46 -12.06
CA ARG A 145 -2.39 5.13 -11.59
C ARG A 145 -2.48 4.13 -12.74
N ARG A 146 -3.15 4.47 -13.84
CA ARG A 146 -3.32 3.54 -14.97
C ARG A 146 -1.98 3.17 -15.60
N GLU A 147 -1.11 4.14 -15.78
CA GLU A 147 0.24 3.91 -16.32
C GLU A 147 1.06 3.00 -15.39
N VAL A 148 1.03 3.26 -14.08
CA VAL A 148 1.69 2.41 -13.08
C VAL A 148 1.07 1.00 -13.07
N GLU A 149 -0.25 0.88 -13.12
CA GLU A 149 -0.95 -0.41 -13.16
C GLU A 149 -0.58 -1.22 -14.41
N GLU A 150 -0.55 -0.59 -15.58
CA GLU A 150 -0.18 -1.25 -16.86
C GLU A 150 1.28 -1.72 -16.84
N ALA A 151 2.19 -0.90 -16.32
CA ALA A 151 3.59 -1.27 -16.14
C ALA A 151 3.78 -2.43 -15.15
N MET A 152 2.89 -2.58 -14.15
CA MET A 152 2.95 -3.65 -13.16
C MET A 152 2.27 -4.96 -13.59
N VAL A 153 1.21 -4.91 -14.41
CA VAL A 153 0.49 -6.12 -14.88
C VAL A 153 1.31 -6.89 -15.92
N SER A 154 2.12 -6.21 -16.72
CA SER A 154 2.87 -6.78 -17.85
C SER A 154 4.10 -7.61 -17.46
N VAL A 155 4.23 -8.02 -16.18
CA VAL A 155 5.39 -8.73 -15.67
C VAL A 155 5.13 -10.24 -15.56
N PRO A 156 5.57 -11.06 -16.55
CA PRO A 156 5.58 -12.50 -16.41
C PRO A 156 6.49 -12.90 -15.23
N ALA A 157 6.22 -14.06 -14.64
CA ALA A 157 7.14 -14.61 -13.65
C ALA A 157 8.53 -14.75 -14.29
N PRO A 158 9.62 -14.44 -13.56
CA PRO A 158 10.94 -14.59 -14.13
C PRO A 158 11.20 -16.06 -14.50
N GLU A 159 11.56 -16.29 -15.76
CA GLU A 159 11.93 -17.61 -16.28
C GLU A 159 13.45 -17.69 -16.35
N GLY A 160 14.08 -18.42 -15.43
CA GLY A 160 15.54 -18.62 -15.42
C GLY A 160 16.18 -18.56 -14.04
N GLU A 161 17.51 -18.59 -14.02
CA GLU A 161 18.30 -18.43 -12.80
C GLU A 161 18.25 -16.97 -12.33
N LEU A 162 18.08 -16.78 -11.02
CA LEU A 162 17.92 -15.49 -10.39
C LEU A 162 18.88 -15.42 -9.21
N THR A 163 19.62 -14.33 -9.11
CA THR A 163 20.66 -14.19 -8.08
C THR A 163 20.22 -13.30 -6.92
N ALA A 164 19.10 -12.60 -7.07
CA ALA A 164 18.55 -11.73 -6.05
C ALA A 164 17.95 -12.50 -4.87
N GLU A 165 18.11 -11.93 -3.66
CA GLU A 165 17.41 -12.42 -2.47
C GLU A 165 15.91 -12.46 -2.73
N THR A 166 15.31 -13.62 -2.46
CA THR A 166 13.89 -13.89 -2.69
C THR A 166 13.33 -14.60 -1.47
N VAL A 167 12.21 -14.10 -0.96
CA VAL A 167 11.46 -14.67 0.14
C VAL A 167 10.07 -15.02 -0.34
N VAL A 168 9.57 -16.21 0.00
CA VAL A 168 8.19 -16.59 -0.26
C VAL A 168 7.53 -16.95 1.07
N LEU A 169 6.61 -16.10 1.52
CA LEU A 169 5.74 -16.43 2.65
C LEU A 169 4.54 -17.24 2.14
N ARG A 170 4.27 -18.39 2.76
CA ARG A 170 3.11 -19.24 2.46
C ARG A 170 2.34 -19.52 3.74
N PHE A 171 1.07 -19.19 3.74
CA PHE A 171 0.20 -19.40 4.89
C PHE A 171 -1.26 -19.48 4.47
N VAL A 172 -2.11 -19.98 5.36
CA VAL A 172 -3.55 -19.94 5.17
C VAL A 172 -4.07 -18.59 5.64
N ALA A 173 -4.94 -17.95 4.86
CA ALA A 173 -5.60 -16.69 5.22
C ALA A 173 -6.51 -16.90 6.45
N ASN A 174 -5.94 -16.73 7.65
CA ASN A 174 -6.64 -16.82 8.92
C ASN A 174 -6.61 -15.44 9.59
N THR A 175 -7.53 -14.57 9.17
CA THR A 175 -7.63 -13.20 9.68
C THR A 175 -9.05 -12.90 10.13
N ARG A 176 -9.17 -12.04 11.14
CA ARG A 176 -10.45 -11.48 11.59
C ARG A 176 -10.84 -10.22 10.79
N GLU A 177 -9.94 -9.72 9.96
CA GLU A 177 -10.12 -8.52 9.13
C GLU A 177 -10.76 -8.91 7.80
N VAL A 178 -12.08 -9.10 7.83
CA VAL A 178 -12.88 -9.52 6.67
C VAL A 178 -13.98 -8.50 6.35
N TYR A 179 -14.26 -8.29 5.08
CA TYR A 179 -15.52 -7.73 4.59
C TYR A 179 -16.65 -8.76 4.78
N PRO A 180 -17.93 -8.35 4.74
CA PRO A 180 -19.04 -9.28 4.66
C PRO A 180 -18.87 -10.30 3.52
N GLY A 181 -19.26 -11.56 3.78
CA GLY A 181 -19.05 -12.67 2.85
C GLY A 181 -17.63 -13.29 2.86
N GLU A 182 -16.93 -13.18 4.00
CA GLU A 182 -15.64 -13.84 4.29
C GLU A 182 -14.47 -13.42 3.38
N LYS A 183 -14.61 -12.29 2.68
CA LYS A 183 -13.52 -11.72 1.87
C LYS A 183 -12.55 -10.98 2.79
N VAL A 184 -11.25 -11.22 2.66
CA VAL A 184 -10.22 -10.54 3.42
C VAL A 184 -10.16 -9.06 3.03
N GLN A 185 -9.99 -8.19 4.03
CA GLN A 185 -9.82 -6.75 3.82
C GLN A 185 -8.46 -6.43 3.19
N ALA A 186 -8.41 -5.38 2.36
CA ALA A 186 -7.18 -4.93 1.71
C ALA A 186 -6.04 -4.65 2.71
N GLY A 187 -6.37 -4.14 3.90
CA GLY A 187 -5.43 -3.92 5.00
C GLY A 187 -4.61 -5.15 5.39
N ALA A 188 -5.26 -6.30 5.50
CA ALA A 188 -4.58 -7.55 5.84
C ALA A 188 -3.60 -7.99 4.74
N VAL A 189 -3.99 -7.85 3.46
CA VAL A 189 -3.10 -8.16 2.33
C VAL A 189 -1.90 -7.23 2.32
N MET A 190 -2.11 -5.93 2.55
CA MET A 190 -1.01 -4.95 2.65
C MET A 190 -0.04 -5.27 3.79
N ARG A 191 -0.54 -5.72 4.95
CA ARG A 191 0.31 -6.16 6.06
C ARG A 191 1.17 -7.37 5.68
N TRP A 192 0.61 -8.37 5.00
CA TRP A 192 1.39 -9.52 4.54
C TRP A 192 2.45 -9.16 3.50
N ILE A 193 2.13 -8.20 2.63
CA ILE A 193 3.07 -7.64 1.66
C ILE A 193 4.25 -6.96 2.36
N ASP A 194 3.97 -6.13 3.37
CA ASP A 194 4.99 -5.44 4.16
C ASP A 194 5.89 -6.43 4.92
N GLU A 195 5.30 -7.44 5.55
CA GLU A 195 6.03 -8.49 6.26
C GLU A 195 6.99 -9.25 5.34
N ALA A 196 6.53 -9.66 4.15
CA ALA A 196 7.40 -10.33 3.18
C ALA A 196 8.54 -9.42 2.68
N ALA A 197 8.24 -8.14 2.44
CA ALA A 197 9.23 -7.14 2.06
C ALA A 197 10.28 -6.93 3.16
N ASN A 198 9.84 -6.85 4.41
CA ASN A 198 10.69 -6.71 5.58
C ASN A 198 11.65 -7.89 5.70
N VAL A 199 11.14 -9.12 5.66
CA VAL A 199 11.98 -10.33 5.75
C VAL A 199 13.00 -10.37 4.60
N CYS A 200 12.58 -10.06 3.37
CA CYS A 200 13.48 -10.00 2.21
C CYS A 200 14.62 -8.98 2.40
N ALA A 201 14.29 -7.75 2.79
CA ALA A 201 15.28 -6.69 2.96
C ALA A 201 16.17 -6.90 4.20
N SER A 202 15.63 -7.45 5.28
CA SER A 202 16.37 -7.84 6.48
C SER A 202 17.39 -8.93 6.17
N ARG A 203 17.01 -9.96 5.39
CA ARG A 203 17.93 -11.03 4.96
C ARG A 203 19.06 -10.50 4.08
N TRP A 204 18.76 -9.57 3.18
CA TRP A 204 19.78 -8.98 2.31
C TRP A 204 20.77 -8.07 3.08
N SER A 205 20.25 -7.21 3.95
CA SER A 205 21.05 -6.21 4.67
C SER A 205 21.73 -6.74 5.94
N GLY A 206 21.16 -7.76 6.58
CA GLY A 206 21.58 -8.24 7.89
C GLY A 206 21.26 -7.28 9.04
N LEU A 207 20.37 -6.29 8.81
CA LEU A 207 20.03 -5.23 9.75
C LEU A 207 18.50 -5.10 9.88
N PRO A 208 18.00 -4.47 10.96
CA PRO A 208 16.61 -4.02 11.03
C PRO A 208 16.29 -3.06 9.89
N VAL A 209 15.09 -3.21 9.31
CA VAL A 209 14.63 -2.42 8.17
C VAL A 209 13.22 -1.89 8.40
N VAL A 210 12.98 -0.69 7.87
CA VAL A 210 11.65 -0.07 7.85
C VAL A 210 11.24 0.25 6.41
N ALA A 211 9.94 0.18 6.13
CA ALA A 211 9.41 0.62 4.85
C ALA A 211 9.33 2.15 4.81
N VAL A 212 9.93 2.76 3.79
CA VAL A 212 9.78 4.20 3.50
C VAL A 212 8.76 4.44 2.39
N PHE A 213 8.41 3.38 1.67
CA PHE A 213 7.41 3.41 0.62
C PHE A 213 6.70 2.07 0.46
N ALA A 214 5.39 2.13 0.29
CA ALA A 214 4.58 1.05 -0.25
C ALA A 214 3.56 1.64 -1.22
N GLY A 215 3.29 0.99 -2.34
CA GLY A 215 2.33 1.54 -3.30
C GLY A 215 2.21 0.74 -4.58
N GLY A 216 1.26 1.16 -5.41
CA GLY A 216 0.95 0.47 -6.67
C GLY A 216 0.23 -0.86 -6.47
N VAL A 217 -0.34 -1.09 -5.29
CA VAL A 217 -1.02 -2.36 -5.00
C VAL A 217 -2.40 -2.35 -5.63
N ARG A 218 -2.57 -3.17 -6.67
CA ARG A 218 -3.87 -3.42 -7.31
C ARG A 218 -4.41 -4.77 -6.84
N PHE A 219 -5.65 -4.79 -6.39
CA PHE A 219 -6.33 -6.03 -6.02
C PHE A 219 -7.13 -6.54 -7.22
N TYR A 220 -6.64 -7.58 -7.88
CA TYR A 220 -7.29 -8.16 -9.06
C TYR A 220 -8.46 -9.08 -8.69
N GLN A 221 -8.31 -9.79 -7.58
CA GLN A 221 -9.28 -10.77 -7.11
C GLN A 221 -9.35 -10.75 -5.58
N PRO A 222 -10.53 -11.03 -5.00
CA PRO A 222 -10.68 -11.12 -3.55
C PRO A 222 -9.97 -12.37 -3.01
N VAL A 223 -9.40 -12.24 -1.82
CA VAL A 223 -8.92 -13.37 -1.01
C VAL A 223 -10.03 -13.75 -0.03
N ARG A 224 -10.22 -15.04 0.22
CA ARG A 224 -11.19 -15.53 1.22
C ARG A 224 -10.47 -16.08 2.44
N VAL A 225 -11.15 -16.06 3.58
CA VAL A 225 -10.69 -16.80 4.76
C VAL A 225 -10.53 -18.27 4.37
N GLY A 226 -9.37 -18.82 4.71
CA GLY A 226 -9.03 -20.21 4.40
C GLY A 226 -8.37 -20.44 3.04
N ASP A 227 -8.22 -19.43 2.20
CA ASP A 227 -7.38 -19.53 0.99
C ASP A 227 -5.91 -19.76 1.38
N LEU A 228 -5.17 -20.47 0.52
CA LEU A 228 -3.71 -20.43 0.55
C LEU A 228 -3.27 -19.07 0.01
N VAL A 229 -2.39 -18.40 0.73
CA VAL A 229 -1.76 -17.14 0.33
C VAL A 229 -0.27 -17.39 0.11
N GLU A 230 0.27 -16.89 -1.00
CA GLU A 230 1.69 -16.82 -1.29
C GLU A 230 2.10 -15.37 -1.56
N ILE A 231 3.01 -14.84 -0.75
CA ILE A 231 3.62 -13.52 -0.98
C ILE A 231 5.08 -13.76 -1.35
N GLU A 232 5.41 -13.59 -2.63
CA GLU A 232 6.78 -13.57 -3.11
C GLU A 232 7.32 -12.14 -3.06
N ALA A 233 8.38 -11.94 -2.28
CA ALA A 233 9.13 -10.70 -2.18
C ALA A 233 10.55 -10.91 -2.72
N ARG A 234 10.98 -10.02 -3.63
CA ARG A 234 12.25 -10.16 -4.33
C ARG A 234 12.98 -8.83 -4.37
N LEU A 235 14.25 -8.82 -3.97
CA LEU A 235 15.12 -7.67 -4.18
C LEU A 235 15.28 -7.43 -5.69
N VAL A 236 15.02 -6.21 -6.15
CA VAL A 236 15.10 -5.87 -7.59
C VAL A 236 16.03 -4.69 -7.87
N HIS A 237 16.39 -3.92 -6.86
CA HIS A 237 17.36 -2.84 -6.99
C HIS A 237 17.88 -2.42 -5.61
N THR A 238 19.13 -1.96 -5.53
CA THR A 238 19.67 -1.26 -4.36
C THR A 238 20.21 0.10 -4.76
N SER A 239 19.77 1.15 -4.06
CA SER A 239 20.43 2.45 -4.12
C SER A 239 21.55 2.53 -3.09
N ALA A 240 22.16 3.71 -2.91
CA ALA A 240 23.14 3.93 -1.86
C ALA A 240 22.61 3.61 -0.44
N ARG A 241 21.30 3.78 -0.18
CA ARG A 241 20.69 3.65 1.16
C ARG A 241 19.34 2.94 1.19
N SER A 242 18.84 2.46 0.06
CA SER A 242 17.53 1.79 -0.01
C SER A 242 17.58 0.49 -0.78
N MET A 243 16.65 -0.40 -0.45
CA MET A 243 16.41 -1.68 -1.10
C MET A 243 15.01 -1.64 -1.70
N HIS A 244 14.90 -1.90 -3.00
CA HIS A 244 13.63 -1.94 -3.70
C HIS A 244 13.22 -3.40 -3.82
N VAL A 245 12.03 -3.72 -3.33
CA VAL A 245 11.53 -5.08 -3.25
C VAL A 245 10.25 -5.19 -4.07
N SER A 246 10.30 -6.03 -5.10
CA SER A 246 9.14 -6.36 -5.92
C SER A 246 8.30 -7.41 -5.21
N ILE A 247 6.98 -7.26 -5.31
CA ILE A 247 6.00 -8.09 -4.62
C ILE A 247 5.07 -8.74 -5.64
N ARG A 248 4.90 -10.05 -5.50
CA ARG A 248 3.90 -10.84 -6.22
C ARG A 248 3.07 -11.64 -5.21
N ALA A 249 1.86 -11.17 -4.97
CA ALA A 249 0.91 -11.80 -4.06
C ALA A 249 -0.06 -12.68 -4.86
N ARG A 250 -0.16 -13.95 -4.48
CA ARG A 250 -1.06 -14.94 -5.06
C ARG A 250 -1.95 -15.53 -3.96
N ALA A 251 -3.19 -15.86 -4.28
CA ALA A 251 -4.06 -16.61 -3.39
C ALA A 251 -5.09 -17.46 -4.15
N GLY A 252 -5.61 -18.48 -3.49
CA GLY A 252 -6.65 -19.35 -4.05
C GLY A 252 -7.03 -20.49 -3.12
N ASP A 253 -7.86 -21.40 -3.61
CA ASP A 253 -8.24 -22.59 -2.85
C ASP A 253 -6.97 -23.38 -2.51
N ARG A 254 -6.78 -23.72 -1.24
CA ARG A 254 -5.58 -24.43 -0.77
C ARG A 254 -5.38 -25.82 -1.38
N ARG A 255 -6.39 -26.36 -2.07
CA ARG A 255 -6.35 -27.64 -2.79
C ARG A 255 -5.86 -27.47 -4.23
N GLU A 256 -5.92 -26.25 -4.77
CA GLU A 256 -5.39 -25.91 -6.10
C GLU A 256 -3.86 -25.80 -6.04
N ARG A 257 -3.18 -26.20 -7.12
CA ARG A 257 -1.71 -26.14 -7.21
C ARG A 257 -1.18 -24.74 -7.56
N GLU A 258 -1.97 -23.95 -8.28
CA GLU A 258 -1.55 -22.67 -8.82
C GLU A 258 -2.48 -21.56 -8.31
N PRO A 259 -2.12 -20.90 -7.19
CA PRO A 259 -2.90 -19.79 -6.68
C PRO A 259 -2.85 -18.61 -7.66
N ARG A 260 -3.97 -17.91 -7.77
CA ARG A 260 -4.18 -16.82 -8.74
C ARG A 260 -3.50 -15.55 -8.26
N LEU A 261 -3.02 -14.72 -9.19
CA LEU A 261 -2.45 -13.42 -8.85
C LEU A 261 -3.53 -12.50 -8.27
N ILE A 262 -3.30 -12.03 -7.04
CA ILE A 262 -4.20 -11.10 -6.35
C ILE A 262 -3.66 -9.69 -6.30
N ALA A 263 -2.33 -9.51 -6.25
CA ALA A 263 -1.71 -8.19 -6.27
C ALA A 263 -0.25 -8.22 -6.73
N HIS A 264 0.18 -7.10 -7.32
CA HIS A 264 1.58 -6.75 -7.50
C HIS A 264 1.89 -5.49 -6.68
N GLY A 265 3.14 -5.35 -6.25
CA GLY A 265 3.58 -4.21 -5.46
C GLY A 265 5.06 -3.91 -5.67
N LEU A 266 5.45 -2.67 -5.37
CA LEU A 266 6.85 -2.34 -5.14
C LEU A 266 6.92 -1.68 -3.76
N THR A 267 7.77 -2.20 -2.90
CA THR A 267 8.09 -1.59 -1.61
C THR A 267 9.53 -1.09 -1.63
N VAL A 268 9.80 -0.01 -0.90
CA VAL A 268 11.17 0.49 -0.70
C VAL A 268 11.47 0.45 0.79
N MET A 269 12.50 -0.30 1.13
CA MET A 269 12.96 -0.54 2.48
C MET A 269 14.28 0.20 2.71
N VAL A 270 14.51 0.66 3.93
CA VAL A 270 15.81 1.20 4.36
C VAL A 270 16.23 0.53 5.65
N SER A 271 17.53 0.26 5.79
CA SER A 271 18.07 -0.18 7.08
C SER A 271 18.20 1.03 8.00
N THR A 272 17.73 0.90 9.24
CA THR A 272 17.79 1.97 10.24
C THR A 272 19.04 1.84 11.10
N GLY A 273 19.84 2.91 11.17
CA GLY A 273 20.91 3.02 12.15
C GLY A 273 20.39 3.35 13.55
N THR A 274 21.30 3.44 14.53
CA THR A 274 20.97 3.72 15.95
C THR A 274 20.33 5.09 16.21
N ASN A 275 20.26 5.97 15.21
CA ASN A 275 19.68 7.31 15.29
C ASN A 275 18.42 7.47 14.42
N GLY A 276 17.82 6.38 13.97
CA GLY A 276 16.63 6.40 13.09
C GLY A 276 16.91 6.89 11.67
N LYS A 277 18.18 7.09 11.28
CA LYS A 277 18.55 7.47 9.90
C LYS A 277 18.88 6.24 9.06
N ALA A 278 18.56 6.34 7.77
CA ALA A 278 18.93 5.32 6.80
C ALA A 278 20.47 5.18 6.69
N VAL A 279 20.97 3.95 6.84
CA VAL A 279 22.40 3.64 6.68
C VAL A 279 22.70 3.14 5.26
N PRO A 280 23.98 3.19 4.82
CA PRO A 280 24.38 2.57 3.57
C PRO A 280 24.02 1.07 3.55
N VAL A 281 23.50 0.60 2.41
CA VAL A 281 23.06 -0.80 2.26
C VAL A 281 24.06 -1.60 1.43
N LYS A 282 24.11 -2.92 1.65
CA LYS A 282 24.82 -3.86 0.78
C LYS A 282 24.31 -3.70 -0.66
N GLN A 283 25.22 -3.47 -1.61
CA GLN A 283 24.86 -3.24 -3.01
C GLN A 283 24.62 -4.58 -3.73
N TRP A 284 23.45 -4.69 -4.36
CA TRP A 284 23.14 -5.77 -5.28
C TRP A 284 23.49 -5.34 -6.71
N ARG A 285 23.87 -6.31 -7.55
CA ARG A 285 24.12 -6.09 -8.97
C ARG A 285 23.36 -7.15 -9.74
N ALA A 286 22.58 -6.72 -10.72
CA ALA A 286 21.92 -7.63 -11.63
C ALA A 286 22.95 -8.41 -12.47
N VAL A 287 22.95 -9.74 -12.35
CA VAL A 287 23.89 -10.62 -13.08
C VAL A 287 23.23 -11.20 -14.32
N THR A 288 22.04 -11.78 -14.18
CA THR A 288 21.33 -12.44 -15.27
C THR A 288 20.51 -11.45 -16.11
N GLU A 289 20.14 -11.82 -17.33
CA GLU A 289 19.27 -10.98 -18.16
C GLU A 289 17.92 -10.71 -17.48
N GLN A 290 17.42 -11.71 -16.74
CA GLN A 290 16.20 -11.67 -15.95
C GLN A 290 16.34 -10.68 -14.80
N ASP A 291 17.45 -10.73 -14.05
CA ASP A 291 17.75 -9.76 -12.99
C ASP A 291 17.82 -8.33 -13.56
N GLN A 292 18.50 -8.14 -14.70
CA GLN A 292 18.63 -6.82 -15.33
C GLN A 292 17.29 -6.30 -15.85
N SER A 293 16.44 -7.19 -16.36
CA SER A 293 15.09 -6.86 -16.81
C SER A 293 14.20 -6.42 -15.65
N LEU A 294 14.25 -7.14 -14.53
CA LEU A 294 13.53 -6.77 -13.31
C LEU A 294 14.03 -5.45 -12.73
N GLU A 295 15.34 -5.21 -12.73
CA GLU A 295 15.93 -3.96 -12.26
C GLU A 295 15.50 -2.76 -13.12
N ARG A 296 15.61 -2.87 -14.46
CA ARG A 296 15.16 -1.79 -15.37
C ARG A 296 13.70 -1.42 -15.14
N ARG A 297 12.83 -2.41 -14.98
CA ARG A 297 11.40 -2.20 -14.71
C ARG A 297 11.16 -1.56 -13.34
N ALA A 298 11.86 -2.01 -12.31
CA ALA A 298 11.75 -1.40 -10.98
C ALA A 298 12.15 0.08 -11.01
N LEU A 299 13.22 0.42 -11.74
CA LEU A 299 13.68 1.79 -11.94
C LEU A 299 12.69 2.61 -12.77
N GLU A 300 12.07 2.03 -13.79
CA GLU A 300 11.01 2.68 -14.57
C GLU A 300 9.79 3.02 -13.70
N LEU A 301 9.30 2.06 -12.89
CA LEU A 301 8.21 2.28 -11.95
C LEU A 301 8.53 3.39 -10.93
N VAL A 302 9.76 3.40 -10.42
CA VAL A 302 10.27 4.47 -9.54
C VAL A 302 10.29 5.81 -10.28
N GLY A 303 10.70 5.84 -11.55
CA GLY A 303 10.73 7.03 -12.39
C GLY A 303 9.34 7.60 -12.65
N LEU A 304 8.38 6.76 -13.06
CA LEU A 304 6.97 7.13 -13.25
C LEU A 304 6.38 7.70 -11.96
N ARG A 305 6.65 7.06 -10.83
CA ARG A 305 6.25 7.55 -9.51
C ARG A 305 6.89 8.90 -9.17
N ASN A 306 8.18 9.08 -9.40
CA ASN A 306 8.86 10.32 -9.02
C ASN A 306 8.37 11.51 -9.86
N LYS A 307 8.08 11.30 -11.15
CA LYS A 307 7.43 12.30 -12.01
C LYS A 307 6.06 12.68 -11.45
N ALA A 308 5.27 11.68 -11.08
CA ALA A 308 4.01 11.88 -10.38
C ALA A 308 4.21 12.77 -9.15
N SER A 309 5.11 12.43 -8.23
CA SER A 309 5.36 13.22 -7.02
C SER A 309 5.92 14.63 -7.26
N HIS A 310 6.70 14.88 -8.32
CA HIS A 310 7.32 16.19 -8.62
C HIS A 310 6.37 17.18 -9.31
N GLU A 311 5.50 16.72 -10.20
CA GLU A 311 4.43 17.56 -10.76
C GLU A 311 3.43 18.03 -9.68
N TRP A 312 3.54 17.47 -8.46
CA TRP A 312 2.62 17.68 -7.35
C TRP A 312 3.17 18.58 -6.22
N ALA A 313 4.48 18.84 -6.16
CA ALA A 313 5.07 19.68 -5.11
C ALA A 313 5.15 21.18 -5.46
N GLY A 314 4.86 21.54 -6.72
CA GLY A 314 4.99 22.89 -7.27
C GLY A 314 3.67 23.66 -7.47
N GLY A 315 2.61 23.32 -6.75
CA GLY A 315 1.29 23.99 -6.83
C GLY A 315 0.85 24.57 -5.49
#